data_AF-A0A369GZ21-F1
#
_entry.id   AF-A0A369GZ21-F1
#
_cell.length_a   1.000
_cell.length_b   1.000
_cell.length_c   1.000
_cell.angle_alpha   90.00
_cell.angle_beta   90.00
_cell.angle_gamma   90.00
#
_symmetry.space_group_name_H-M   'P 1'
#
loop_
_entity.id
_entity.type
_entity.pdbx_description
1 polymer ?
#
loop_
_entity_poly.entity_id
_entity_poly.type
_entity_poly.pdbx_seq_one_letter_code
_entity_poly.pdbx_strand_id
1 'polypeptide(L)'
;MLAPANLYLWPARLILRNVVITSLILFVIASVALWHESQFWDTPGLRLAFGGGYTKHPIRKLMVDARRRHDALLQRRSTNLETAAARYRARRKRHPPPGFDRWFQAAMNDEAVVVEDFFDRIYKDLTPFWALDPETLKRRASAWHHIVKVRNGTVSAVGDVKDRVPWLQLWTELVKEFAEHLPDVDMPINYMDEPRIVLPFEKVAELVRREAIERRMARVEEVISSYQGMGKMDATENEPYEPHWHGPDENYWNLAVKGCDPASPAHGVRQLEDLTVPVEDETGFNPPYTYQSFIRNWTAAIDPCLQPHIRSLHGTFIEPLSLSSTTELIPLFSGSKLPLNNEILIPGAMYLSESKRFSTGESHGPSWSRKKNGLIWRGVASGGRPKERTWHRFQRQRMVEMLNGTVVSRLEGGDALEPMTFRLSSSRDQHARPGKKLGTWLETFADAAFIQFCPGDECDFLHSRFSLAHKVEMREQFRNKFLIDVDGNSFSARFRSFLQSTSLPLKASLYTEWHDDRLLPWLHFVPLDNTFRDLYSVLEFFADGQGGKGDMAGRFIAESGMRWAEIVLRREDMRLYVWRLLLEWARVCDENRHLLGFVRDLEDGGGMRVV
;
A
#
# COMPACT_ATOMS: atom_id res chain seq x y z
N MET A 1 -11.38 85.28 -3.26
CA MET A 1 -12.06 84.00 -3.57
C MET A 1 -11.06 82.87 -3.40
N LEU A 2 -11.47 81.84 -2.66
CA LEU A 2 -10.84 80.53 -2.38
C LEU A 2 -9.60 80.52 -1.46
N ALA A 3 -9.89 80.21 -0.19
CA ALA A 3 -8.96 79.85 0.89
C ALA A 3 -8.61 78.34 0.82
N PRO A 4 -7.50 77.89 1.46
CA PRO A 4 -6.93 76.57 1.24
C PRO A 4 -7.70 75.45 1.97
N ALA A 5 -7.76 74.27 1.34
CA ALA A 5 -8.39 73.08 1.88
C ALA A 5 -7.55 72.49 3.02
N ASN A 6 -8.11 72.53 4.24
CA ASN A 6 -7.64 71.78 5.39
C ASN A 6 -7.90 70.28 5.17
N LEU A 7 -6.88 69.58 4.67
CA LEU A 7 -6.78 68.12 4.75
C LEU A 7 -6.29 67.75 6.15
N TYR A 8 -7.20 67.54 7.10
CA TYR A 8 -7.06 66.59 8.21
C TYR A 8 -8.33 66.68 9.05
N LEU A 9 -9.06 65.57 9.11
CA LEU A 9 -9.99 65.11 10.16
C LEU A 9 -10.93 64.10 9.51
N TRP A 10 -10.39 62.95 9.09
CA TRP A 10 -11.22 61.75 9.06
C TRP A 10 -11.78 61.60 10.46
N PRO A 11 -13.11 61.60 10.66
CA PRO A 11 -13.66 61.61 12.00
C PRO A 11 -13.11 60.36 12.68
N ALA A 12 -12.51 60.50 13.86
CA ALA A 12 -11.92 59.39 14.60
C ALA A 12 -12.87 58.17 14.70
N ARG A 13 -14.18 58.41 14.59
CA ARG A 13 -15.25 57.41 14.44
C ARG A 13 -15.12 56.50 13.20
N LEU A 14 -14.73 57.02 12.04
CA LEU A 14 -14.56 56.25 10.81
C LEU A 14 -13.31 55.36 10.87
N ILE A 15 -12.22 55.88 11.43
CA ILE A 15 -10.99 55.12 11.68
C ILE A 15 -11.28 54.01 12.70
N LEU A 16 -11.94 54.34 13.82
CA LEU A 16 -12.33 53.37 14.83
C LEU A 16 -13.26 52.30 14.26
N ARG A 17 -14.25 52.68 13.43
CA ARG A 17 -15.16 51.74 12.76
C ARG A 17 -14.41 50.78 11.85
N ASN A 18 -13.47 51.27 11.05
CA ASN A 18 -12.70 50.45 10.13
C ASN A 18 -11.75 49.51 10.91
N VAL A 19 -11.10 49.99 11.97
CA VAL A 19 -10.25 49.15 12.84
C VAL A 19 -11.05 48.04 13.50
N VAL A 20 -12.26 48.33 14.00
CA VAL A 20 -13.15 47.32 14.59
C VAL A 20 -13.60 46.29 13.56
N ILE A 21 -14.00 46.72 12.35
CA ILE A 21 -14.40 45.81 11.26
C ILE A 21 -13.23 44.93 10.83
N THR A 22 -12.04 45.50 10.61
CA THR A 22 -10.84 44.74 10.24
C THR A 22 -10.43 43.76 11.34
N SER A 23 -10.53 44.16 12.62
CA SER A 23 -10.24 43.27 13.74
C SER A 23 -11.25 42.12 13.85
N LEU A 24 -12.53 42.37 13.59
CA LEU A 24 -13.57 41.34 13.53
C LEU A 24 -13.34 40.39 12.35
N ILE A 25 -12.98 40.90 11.17
CA ILE A 25 -12.67 40.07 10.01
C ILE A 25 -11.42 39.22 10.29
N LEU A 26 -10.36 39.80 10.85
CA LEU A 26 -9.15 39.06 11.24
C LEU A 26 -9.46 38.04 12.34
N PHE A 27 -10.33 38.36 13.30
CA PHE A 27 -10.76 37.42 14.32
C PHE A 27 -11.59 36.27 13.72
N VAL A 28 -12.47 36.55 12.75
CA VAL A 28 -13.24 35.51 12.03
C VAL A 28 -12.31 34.67 11.15
N ILE A 29 -11.38 35.26 10.41
CA ILE A 29 -10.38 34.53 9.61
C ILE A 29 -9.50 33.69 10.53
N ALA A 30 -9.01 34.25 11.64
CA ALA A 30 -8.24 33.51 12.63
C ALA A 30 -9.08 32.42 13.28
N SER A 31 -10.36 32.65 13.57
CA SER A 31 -11.26 31.65 14.15
C SER A 31 -11.62 30.57 13.15
N VAL A 32 -11.76 30.88 11.85
CA VAL A 32 -11.98 29.91 10.77
C VAL A 32 -10.71 29.14 10.49
N ALA A 33 -9.54 29.78 10.48
CA ALA A 33 -8.24 29.13 10.36
C ALA A 33 -7.95 28.23 11.56
N LEU A 34 -8.21 28.71 12.79
CA LEU A 34 -8.14 27.93 14.02
C LEU A 34 -9.23 26.87 14.10
N TRP A 35 -10.39 27.06 13.48
CA TRP A 35 -11.44 26.04 13.40
C TRP A 35 -11.04 24.94 12.41
N HIS A 36 -10.50 25.31 11.25
CA HIS A 36 -9.99 24.39 10.25
C HIS A 36 -8.77 23.62 10.81
N GLU A 37 -7.82 24.31 11.44
CA GLU A 37 -6.76 23.71 12.25
C GLU A 37 -7.33 22.89 13.41
N SER A 38 -8.38 23.33 14.11
CA SER A 38 -9.00 22.52 15.17
C SER A 38 -9.70 21.29 14.62
N GLN A 39 -10.14 21.24 13.37
CA GLN A 39 -10.56 19.98 12.74
C GLN A 39 -9.36 19.08 12.42
N PHE A 40 -8.18 19.67 12.14
CA PHE A 40 -6.89 18.94 12.10
C PHE A 40 -6.40 18.52 13.50
N TRP A 41 -6.86 19.20 14.57
CA TRP A 41 -6.40 19.06 15.96
C TRP A 41 -7.53 18.75 16.94
N ASP A 42 -8.65 18.18 16.50
CA ASP A 42 -9.87 18.11 17.33
C ASP A 42 -9.64 17.09 18.44
N THR A 43 -9.14 17.67 19.51
CA THR A 43 -8.65 17.09 20.72
C THR A 43 -9.75 16.68 21.70
N PRO A 44 -11.08 16.90 21.48
CA PRO A 44 -12.08 16.24 22.33
C PRO A 44 -11.99 14.72 22.21
N GLY A 45 -11.85 14.20 20.99
CA GLY A 45 -11.63 12.77 20.74
C GLY A 45 -10.27 12.29 21.26
N LEU A 46 -9.23 13.12 21.12
CA LEU A 46 -7.87 12.82 21.56
C LEU A 46 -7.72 12.83 23.10
N ARG A 47 -8.40 13.73 23.82
CA ARG A 47 -8.42 13.77 25.29
C ARG A 47 -9.30 12.65 25.88
N LEU A 48 -10.32 12.17 25.16
CA LEU A 48 -11.09 10.98 25.59
C LEU A 48 -10.39 9.65 25.23
N ALA A 49 -9.71 9.59 24.08
CA ALA A 49 -8.94 8.43 23.64
C ALA A 49 -7.60 8.28 24.37
N PHE A 50 -6.97 9.40 24.77
CA PHE A 50 -5.64 9.44 25.37
C PHE A 50 -5.56 10.24 26.69
N GLY A 51 -6.70 10.53 27.33
CA GLY A 51 -6.77 11.24 28.62
C GLY A 51 -5.95 10.57 29.72
N GLY A 52 -5.25 11.40 30.51
CA GLY A 52 -4.11 11.11 31.40
C GLY A 52 -4.28 10.13 32.57
N GLY A 53 -5.06 9.06 32.39
CA GLY A 53 -5.18 7.93 33.29
C GLY A 53 -5.06 6.62 32.51
N TYR A 54 -3.83 6.30 32.11
CA TYR A 54 -3.34 4.98 31.64
C TYR A 54 -3.71 4.51 30.22
N THR A 55 -2.65 4.29 29.43
CA THR A 55 -2.51 3.45 28.24
C THR A 55 -2.77 1.95 28.53
N LYS A 56 -3.89 1.60 29.21
CA LYS A 56 -4.09 0.22 29.71
C LYS A 56 -4.25 -0.83 28.61
N HIS A 57 -4.82 -0.46 27.46
CA HIS A 57 -5.00 -1.41 26.35
C HIS A 57 -3.84 -1.35 25.34
N PRO A 58 -3.29 -2.50 24.88
CA PRO A 58 -2.18 -2.54 23.93
C PRO A 58 -2.43 -1.74 22.65
N ILE A 59 -3.64 -1.86 22.06
CA ILE A 59 -4.02 -1.10 20.85
C ILE A 59 -3.85 0.42 21.06
N ARG A 60 -4.24 0.96 22.22
CA ARG A 60 -4.09 2.40 22.48
C ARG A 60 -2.63 2.84 22.46
N LYS A 61 -1.72 2.01 23.00
CA LYS A 61 -0.28 2.26 22.90
C LYS A 61 0.18 2.24 21.44
N LEU A 62 -0.25 1.24 20.66
CA LEU A 62 0.11 1.12 19.24
C LEU A 62 -0.36 2.33 18.42
N MET A 63 -1.55 2.88 18.73
CA MET A 63 -2.05 4.12 18.14
C MET A 63 -1.18 5.34 18.50
N VAL A 64 -0.78 5.48 19.78
CA VAL A 64 0.15 6.56 20.20
C VAL A 64 1.48 6.45 19.45
N ASP A 65 2.05 5.25 19.39
CA ASP A 65 3.33 5.00 18.72
C ASP A 65 3.21 5.25 17.21
N ALA A 66 2.10 4.89 16.57
CA ALA A 66 1.82 5.20 15.17
C ALA A 66 1.72 6.71 14.93
N ARG A 67 1.00 7.45 15.78
CA ARG A 67 0.91 8.91 15.69
C ARG A 67 2.28 9.58 15.83
N ARG A 68 3.09 9.17 16.81
CA ARG A 68 4.45 9.71 16.99
C ARG A 68 5.32 9.47 15.76
N ARG A 69 5.25 8.26 15.18
CA ARG A 69 5.97 7.94 13.93
C ARG A 69 5.52 8.81 12.76
N HIS A 70 4.21 9.04 12.64
CA HIS A 70 3.64 9.92 11.63
C HIS A 70 4.15 11.36 11.75
N ASP A 71 4.08 11.93 12.96
CA ASP A 71 4.52 13.30 13.21
C ASP A 71 6.03 13.45 12.92
N ALA A 72 6.85 12.45 13.26
CA ALA A 72 8.28 12.42 12.95
C ALA A 72 8.59 12.25 11.45
N LEU A 73 7.71 11.63 10.67
CA LEU A 73 7.83 11.59 9.21
C LEU A 73 7.50 12.97 8.61
N LEU A 74 6.44 13.63 9.08
CA LEU A 74 6.03 14.94 8.57
C LEU A 74 7.03 16.05 8.87
N GLN A 75 7.79 15.96 9.97
CA GLN A 75 8.93 16.87 10.23
C GLN A 75 10.01 16.84 9.14
N ARG A 76 10.04 15.78 8.33
CA ARG A 76 10.97 15.59 7.20
C ARG A 76 10.36 15.99 5.86
N ARG A 77 9.19 16.66 5.83
CA ARG A 77 8.56 17.18 4.61
C ARG A 77 9.41 18.30 4.01
N SER A 78 9.66 18.20 2.71
CA SER A 78 10.33 19.24 1.92
C SER A 78 9.29 20.19 1.32
N THR A 79 9.56 21.48 1.40
CA THR A 79 8.69 22.55 0.89
C THR A 79 9.37 23.44 -0.15
N ASN A 80 10.65 23.21 -0.43
CA ASN A 80 11.42 23.86 -1.49
C ASN A 80 12.39 22.85 -2.14
N LEU A 81 12.85 23.20 -3.34
CA LEU A 81 13.63 22.35 -4.21
C LEU A 81 15.00 22.02 -3.60
N GLU A 82 15.66 23.00 -3.00
CA GLU A 82 16.99 22.88 -2.40
C GLU A 82 16.96 21.87 -1.25
N THR A 83 15.94 21.96 -0.38
CA THR A 83 15.75 21.01 0.74
C THR A 83 15.40 19.62 0.22
N ALA A 84 14.58 19.52 -0.82
CA ALA A 84 14.23 18.24 -1.43
C ALA A 84 15.46 17.56 -2.05
N ALA A 85 16.27 18.30 -2.82
CA ALA A 85 17.49 17.81 -3.42
C ALA A 85 18.56 17.46 -2.37
N ALA A 86 18.72 18.27 -1.32
CA ALA A 86 19.62 17.98 -0.20
C ALA A 86 19.22 16.69 0.55
N ARG A 87 17.93 16.51 0.85
CA ARG A 87 17.43 15.28 1.50
C ARG A 87 17.54 14.06 0.60
N TYR A 88 17.29 14.21 -0.70
CA TYR A 88 17.58 13.19 -1.70
C TYR A 88 19.05 12.77 -1.58
N ARG A 89 20.01 13.71 -1.66
CA ARG A 89 21.45 13.39 -1.60
C ARG A 89 21.82 12.73 -0.28
N ALA A 90 21.30 13.24 0.83
CA ALA A 90 21.55 12.69 2.16
C ALA A 90 21.10 11.23 2.27
N ARG A 91 19.94 10.87 1.70
CA ARG A 91 19.36 9.53 1.78
C ARG A 91 19.87 8.58 0.70
N ARG A 92 19.95 9.04 -0.55
CA ARG A 92 20.23 8.22 -1.74
C ARG A 92 21.72 8.17 -2.11
N LYS A 93 22.54 9.07 -1.54
CA LYS A 93 23.98 9.19 -1.81
C LYS A 93 24.30 9.34 -3.31
N ARG A 94 23.41 10.03 -4.03
CA ARG A 94 23.51 10.40 -5.45
C ARG A 94 22.89 11.78 -5.63
N HIS A 95 23.21 12.47 -6.71
CA HIS A 95 22.40 13.63 -7.14
C HIS A 95 21.00 13.16 -7.56
N PRO A 96 19.95 13.98 -7.37
CA PRO A 96 18.64 13.71 -7.95
C PRO A 96 18.74 13.49 -9.46
N PRO A 97 17.86 12.70 -10.09
CA PRO A 97 17.94 12.46 -11.53
C PRO A 97 17.66 13.76 -12.30
N PRO A 98 18.18 13.94 -13.53
CA PRO A 98 17.77 15.07 -14.37
C PRO A 98 16.24 15.07 -14.56
N GLY A 99 15.62 16.26 -14.48
CA GLY A 99 14.17 16.45 -14.46
C GLY A 99 13.53 16.52 -13.06
N PHE A 100 14.33 16.36 -11.99
CA PHE A 100 13.85 16.42 -10.60
C PHE A 100 13.25 17.78 -10.20
N ASP A 101 13.76 18.88 -10.76
CA ASP A 101 13.22 20.23 -10.57
C ASP A 101 11.78 20.35 -11.07
N ARG A 102 11.51 19.88 -12.29
CA ARG A 102 10.16 19.86 -12.87
C ARG A 102 9.21 18.95 -12.09
N TRP A 103 9.70 17.77 -11.71
CA TRP A 103 8.94 16.85 -10.86
C TRP A 103 8.57 17.50 -9.52
N PHE A 104 9.52 18.17 -8.86
CA PHE A 104 9.27 18.82 -7.58
C PHE A 104 8.32 20.02 -7.74
N GLN A 105 8.46 20.80 -8.81
CA GLN A 105 7.53 21.89 -9.12
C GLN A 105 6.10 21.36 -9.31
N ALA A 106 5.92 20.27 -10.06
CA ALA A 106 4.62 19.63 -10.20
C ALA A 106 4.08 19.13 -8.86
N ALA A 107 4.93 18.55 -8.01
CA ALA A 107 4.55 18.14 -6.66
C ALA A 107 4.05 19.32 -5.81
N MET A 108 4.66 20.50 -5.92
CA MET A 108 4.18 21.69 -5.22
C MET A 108 2.88 22.24 -5.80
N ASN A 109 2.73 22.23 -7.13
CA ASN A 109 1.49 22.65 -7.80
C ASN A 109 0.30 21.75 -7.42
N ASP A 110 0.53 20.45 -7.25
CA ASP A 110 -0.48 19.47 -6.82
C ASP A 110 -0.64 19.41 -5.28
N GLU A 111 0.01 20.32 -4.54
CA GLU A 111 0.00 20.38 -3.08
C GLU A 111 0.44 19.07 -2.39
N ALA A 112 1.29 18.28 -3.05
CA ALA A 112 1.72 16.98 -2.56
C ALA A 112 2.58 17.07 -1.28
N VAL A 113 2.47 16.04 -0.45
CA VAL A 113 3.32 15.87 0.73
C VAL A 113 4.62 15.17 0.31
N VAL A 114 5.67 15.96 0.07
CA VAL A 114 6.98 15.44 -0.33
C VAL A 114 7.83 15.12 0.90
N VAL A 115 7.79 13.87 1.35
CA VAL A 115 8.73 13.29 2.32
C VAL A 115 9.60 12.28 1.58
N GLU A 116 10.92 12.40 1.70
CA GLU A 116 11.84 11.55 0.93
C GLU A 116 11.68 10.04 1.25
N ASP A 117 11.30 9.70 2.48
CA ASP A 117 10.96 8.33 2.91
C ASP A 117 9.79 7.72 2.10
N PHE A 118 8.84 8.52 1.58
CA PHE A 118 7.69 8.02 0.80
C PHE A 118 8.05 7.43 -0.57
N PHE A 119 9.33 7.53 -0.96
CA PHE A 119 9.86 7.01 -2.22
C PHE A 119 10.84 5.86 -2.01
N ASP A 120 11.00 5.36 -0.77
CA ASP A 120 11.91 4.26 -0.46
C ASP A 120 11.67 3.02 -1.29
N ARG A 121 10.40 2.70 -1.56
CA ARG A 121 10.04 1.59 -2.44
C ARG A 121 10.76 1.64 -3.79
N ILE A 122 10.80 2.80 -4.45
CA ILE A 122 11.48 2.98 -5.74
C ILE A 122 12.95 2.54 -5.62
N TYR A 123 13.65 3.03 -4.60
CA TYR A 123 15.08 2.76 -4.47
C TYR A 123 15.36 1.34 -3.99
N LYS A 124 14.51 0.78 -3.11
CA LYS A 124 14.62 -0.63 -2.71
C LYS A 124 14.48 -1.55 -3.92
N ASP A 125 13.51 -1.28 -4.80
CA ASP A 125 13.24 -2.10 -5.97
C ASP A 125 14.30 -1.90 -7.07
N LEU A 126 14.80 -0.68 -7.27
CA LEU A 126 15.80 -0.39 -8.31
C LEU A 126 17.24 -0.74 -7.93
N THR A 127 17.58 -0.85 -6.63
CA THR A 127 18.98 -1.07 -6.18
C THR A 127 19.65 -2.27 -6.87
N PRO A 128 19.04 -3.46 -6.97
CA PRO A 128 19.67 -4.60 -7.65
C PRO A 128 19.95 -4.36 -9.15
N PHE A 129 19.15 -3.52 -9.82
CA PHE A 129 19.29 -3.23 -11.25
C PHE A 129 20.48 -2.32 -11.56
N TRP A 130 20.86 -1.43 -10.65
CA TRP A 130 22.07 -0.60 -10.79
C TRP A 130 23.35 -1.41 -10.95
N ALA A 131 23.36 -2.63 -10.44
CA ALA A 131 24.50 -3.52 -10.58
C ALA A 131 24.56 -4.17 -11.97
N LEU A 132 23.46 -4.23 -12.72
CA LEU A 132 23.41 -4.89 -14.04
C LEU A 132 23.95 -3.97 -15.14
N ASP A 133 24.31 -4.56 -16.28
CA ASP A 133 24.74 -3.84 -17.47
C ASP A 133 23.58 -2.98 -18.04
N PRO A 134 23.75 -1.64 -18.16
CA PRO A 134 22.66 -0.75 -18.56
C PRO A 134 22.18 -1.00 -20.00
N GLU A 135 23.07 -1.37 -20.91
CA GLU A 135 22.70 -1.69 -22.30
C GLU A 135 21.81 -2.95 -22.37
N THR A 136 22.18 -3.98 -21.61
CA THR A 136 21.37 -5.21 -21.48
C THR A 136 20.01 -4.94 -20.85
N LEU A 137 19.94 -4.10 -19.81
CA LEU A 137 18.66 -3.70 -19.22
C LEU A 137 17.76 -2.98 -20.23
N LYS A 138 18.32 -2.01 -20.95
CA LYS A 138 17.63 -1.25 -21.99
C LYS A 138 17.10 -2.19 -23.09
N ARG A 139 17.93 -3.10 -23.58
CA ARG A 139 17.55 -4.12 -24.58
C ARG A 139 16.41 -4.99 -24.09
N ARG A 140 16.52 -5.59 -22.90
CA ARG A 140 15.48 -6.46 -22.32
C ARG A 140 14.18 -5.72 -22.07
N ALA A 141 14.23 -4.46 -21.61
CA ALA A 141 13.04 -3.65 -21.44
C ALA A 141 12.33 -3.37 -22.77
N SER A 142 13.10 -3.05 -23.81
CA SER A 142 12.56 -2.74 -25.14
C SER A 142 11.96 -3.95 -25.88
N ALA A 143 12.37 -5.16 -25.48
CA ALA A 143 12.00 -6.44 -26.06
C ALA A 143 10.85 -7.17 -25.33
N TRP A 144 10.24 -6.55 -24.32
CA TRP A 144 9.14 -7.18 -23.60
C TRP A 144 7.81 -7.14 -24.38
N HIS A 145 6.88 -8.05 -24.07
CA HIS A 145 5.61 -8.17 -24.81
C HIS A 145 4.66 -6.99 -24.62
N HIS A 146 4.64 -6.40 -23.42
CA HIS A 146 3.71 -5.32 -23.05
C HIS A 146 4.46 -4.14 -22.45
N ILE A 147 4.55 -3.03 -23.18
CA ILE A 147 5.41 -1.91 -22.81
C ILE A 147 4.63 -0.60 -22.90
N VAL A 148 4.76 0.25 -21.88
CA VAL A 148 4.49 1.68 -22.02
C VAL A 148 5.78 2.35 -22.48
N LYS A 149 5.81 2.81 -23.74
CA LYS A 149 6.99 3.46 -24.34
C LYS A 149 6.81 4.97 -24.33
N VAL A 150 7.87 5.69 -24.00
CA VAL A 150 7.94 7.15 -24.11
C VAL A 150 9.05 7.51 -25.09
N ARG A 151 8.73 8.31 -26.11
CA ARG A 151 9.69 8.85 -27.09
C ARG A 151 9.43 10.32 -27.31
N ASN A 152 10.43 11.16 -27.09
CA ASN A 152 10.34 12.62 -27.27
C ASN A 152 9.05 13.20 -26.64
N GLY A 153 8.77 12.82 -25.39
CA GLY A 153 7.60 13.28 -24.66
C GLY A 153 6.25 12.66 -25.06
N THR A 154 6.22 11.76 -26.04
CA THR A 154 5.00 11.10 -26.51
C THR A 154 4.94 9.66 -26.02
N VAL A 155 3.76 9.22 -25.57
CA VAL A 155 3.55 7.86 -25.05
C VAL A 155 2.87 6.97 -26.07
N SER A 156 3.28 5.71 -26.16
CA SER A 156 2.59 4.65 -26.88
C SER A 156 2.52 3.37 -26.06
N ALA A 157 1.45 2.60 -26.25
CA ALA A 157 1.31 1.25 -25.73
C ALA A 157 1.74 0.23 -26.77
N VAL A 158 2.57 -0.73 -26.39
CA VAL A 158 3.03 -1.85 -27.24
C VAL A 158 2.55 -3.16 -26.63
N GLY A 159 2.01 -4.06 -27.47
CA GLY A 159 1.57 -5.41 -27.07
C GLY A 159 0.10 -5.69 -27.37
N ASP A 160 -0.24 -6.97 -27.51
CA ASP A 160 -1.64 -7.40 -27.74
C ASP A 160 -2.46 -7.37 -26.45
N VAL A 161 -3.54 -6.60 -26.49
CA VAL A 161 -4.49 -6.36 -25.39
C VAL A 161 -5.86 -6.97 -25.65
N LYS A 162 -6.03 -7.73 -26.75
CA LYS A 162 -7.30 -8.40 -27.06
C LYS A 162 -7.67 -9.36 -25.91
N ASP A 163 -8.93 -9.26 -25.46
CA ASP A 163 -9.51 -10.07 -24.38
C ASP A 163 -8.77 -9.95 -23.02
N ARG A 164 -8.00 -8.87 -22.81
CA ARG A 164 -7.28 -8.60 -21.56
C ARG A 164 -7.94 -7.51 -20.71
N VAL A 165 -7.70 -7.57 -19.41
CA VAL A 165 -8.02 -6.49 -18.46
C VAL A 165 -7.24 -5.20 -18.83
N PRO A 166 -7.78 -3.99 -18.60
CA PRO A 166 -7.27 -2.77 -19.23
C PRO A 166 -5.99 -2.19 -18.57
N TRP A 167 -5.09 -3.02 -18.05
CA TRP A 167 -3.96 -2.56 -17.24
C TRP A 167 -2.94 -1.75 -18.05
N LEU A 168 -2.57 -2.23 -19.25
CA LEU A 168 -1.66 -1.50 -20.12
C LEU A 168 -2.21 -0.12 -20.47
N GLN A 169 -3.50 -0.04 -20.79
CA GLN A 169 -4.18 1.19 -21.13
C GLN A 169 -4.20 2.16 -19.94
N LEU A 170 -4.55 1.68 -18.74
CA LEU A 170 -4.61 2.51 -17.54
C LEU A 170 -3.25 3.10 -17.15
N TRP A 171 -2.17 2.31 -17.24
CA TRP A 171 -0.82 2.81 -17.00
C TRP A 171 -0.32 3.73 -18.12
N THR A 172 -0.66 3.43 -19.38
CA THR A 172 -0.32 4.30 -20.53
C THR A 172 -0.95 5.69 -20.37
N GLU A 173 -2.24 5.76 -20.03
CA GLU A 173 -2.92 7.03 -19.82
C GLU A 173 -2.37 7.79 -18.60
N LEU A 174 -1.98 7.11 -17.52
CA LEU A 174 -1.29 7.77 -16.40
C LEU A 174 0.05 8.39 -16.83
N VAL A 175 0.89 7.64 -17.56
CA VAL A 175 2.22 8.12 -18.00
C VAL A 175 2.09 9.30 -18.96
N LYS A 176 1.05 9.31 -19.81
CA LYS A 176 0.76 10.39 -20.75
C LYS A 176 0.58 11.76 -20.08
N GLU A 177 0.14 11.80 -18.83
CA GLU A 177 -0.08 13.05 -18.07
C GLU A 177 1.21 13.80 -17.71
N PHE A 178 2.38 13.20 -17.87
CA PHE A 178 3.68 13.81 -17.54
C PHE A 178 4.80 13.44 -18.51
N ALA A 179 4.48 12.75 -19.60
CA ALA A 179 5.46 12.23 -20.54
C ALA A 179 6.31 13.31 -21.19
N GLU A 180 5.77 14.50 -21.43
CA GLU A 180 6.50 15.66 -21.97
C GLU A 180 7.71 16.09 -21.11
N HIS A 181 7.79 15.62 -19.87
CA HIS A 181 8.89 15.87 -18.95
C HIS A 181 9.80 14.66 -18.73
N LEU A 182 9.53 13.53 -19.38
CA LEU A 182 10.35 12.32 -19.30
C LEU A 182 11.38 12.27 -20.44
N PRO A 183 12.54 11.64 -20.18
CA PRO A 183 13.39 11.15 -21.27
C PRO A 183 12.73 9.97 -22.00
N ASP A 184 13.36 9.52 -23.09
CA ASP A 184 13.00 8.26 -23.73
C ASP A 184 13.15 7.11 -22.72
N VAL A 185 12.07 6.34 -22.52
CA VAL A 185 12.07 5.23 -21.55
C VAL A 185 11.06 4.16 -21.95
N ASP A 186 11.39 2.90 -21.66
CA ASP A 186 10.51 1.75 -21.81
C ASP A 186 10.15 1.22 -20.43
N MET A 187 8.85 1.10 -20.15
CA MET A 187 8.30 0.53 -18.91
C MET A 187 7.57 -0.79 -19.22
N PRO A 188 8.26 -1.94 -19.13
CA PRO A 188 7.67 -3.26 -19.29
C PRO A 188 6.72 -3.58 -18.14
N ILE A 189 5.51 -4.06 -18.44
CA ILE A 189 4.51 -4.33 -17.41
C ILE A 189 4.29 -5.83 -17.18
N ASN A 190 4.02 -6.18 -15.94
CA ASN A 190 3.46 -7.48 -15.57
C ASN A 190 1.96 -7.49 -15.87
N TYR A 191 1.51 -8.42 -16.72
CA TYR A 191 0.09 -8.63 -17.05
C TYR A 191 -0.56 -9.75 -16.24
N MET A 192 0.11 -10.29 -15.22
CA MET A 192 -0.46 -11.28 -14.29
C MET A 192 -0.85 -10.65 -12.95
N ASP A 193 -1.83 -11.24 -12.27
CA ASP A 193 -2.18 -10.84 -10.91
C ASP A 193 -0.99 -11.10 -9.97
N GLU A 194 -0.36 -12.27 -10.10
CA GLU A 194 0.77 -12.72 -9.28
C GLU A 194 2.12 -12.07 -9.65
N PRO A 195 3.02 -11.90 -8.67
CA PRO A 195 4.43 -11.59 -8.93
C PRO A 195 5.12 -12.74 -9.67
N ARG A 196 6.15 -12.39 -10.44
CA ARG A 196 6.82 -13.24 -11.42
C ARG A 196 8.34 -13.32 -11.27
N ILE A 197 8.97 -12.56 -10.36
CA ILE A 197 10.42 -12.56 -10.20
C ILE A 197 10.78 -12.99 -8.78
N VAL A 198 11.49 -14.11 -8.66
CA VAL A 198 12.01 -14.66 -7.40
C VAL A 198 13.49 -14.94 -7.57
N LEU A 199 14.35 -13.96 -7.29
CA LEU A 199 15.78 -14.24 -7.23
C LEU A 199 16.13 -15.00 -5.95
N PRO A 200 17.09 -15.95 -6.01
CA PRO A 200 17.75 -16.44 -4.82
C PRO A 200 18.33 -15.29 -4.00
N PHE A 201 18.20 -15.35 -2.67
CA PHE A 201 18.63 -14.29 -1.77
C PHE A 201 20.09 -13.88 -1.98
N GLU A 202 20.98 -14.85 -2.14
CA GLU A 202 22.41 -14.63 -2.34
C GLU A 202 22.67 -13.79 -3.58
N LYS A 203 21.87 -13.98 -4.64
CA LYS A 203 21.99 -13.21 -5.88
C LYS A 203 21.53 -11.77 -5.67
N VAL A 204 20.42 -11.55 -4.97
CA VAL A 204 19.98 -10.19 -4.61
C VAL A 204 21.05 -9.51 -3.76
N ALA A 205 21.57 -10.20 -2.74
CA ALA A 205 22.61 -9.66 -1.86
C ALA A 205 23.92 -9.33 -2.62
N GLU A 206 24.33 -10.16 -3.57
CA GLU A 206 25.46 -9.88 -4.47
C GLU A 206 25.24 -8.60 -5.27
N LEU A 207 24.09 -8.46 -5.92
CA LEU A 207 23.75 -7.28 -6.73
C LEU A 207 23.70 -6.01 -5.86
N VAL A 208 23.06 -6.08 -4.69
CA VAL A 208 22.99 -4.94 -3.75
C VAL A 208 24.39 -4.56 -3.24
N ARG A 209 25.27 -5.53 -2.93
CA ARG A 209 26.66 -5.24 -2.55
C ARG A 209 27.43 -4.58 -3.69
N ARG A 210 27.28 -5.06 -4.93
CA ARG A 210 27.92 -4.46 -6.10
C ARG A 210 27.44 -3.02 -6.32
N GLU A 211 26.14 -2.77 -6.24
CA GLU A 211 25.60 -1.41 -6.32
C GLU A 211 26.20 -0.51 -5.23
N ALA A 212 26.31 -0.98 -3.99
CA ALA A 212 26.85 -0.19 -2.90
C ALA A 212 28.32 0.22 -3.10
N ILE A 213 29.12 -0.65 -3.74
CA ILE A 213 30.52 -0.37 -4.10
C ILE A 213 30.60 0.64 -5.26
N GLU A 214 29.75 0.48 -6.27
CA GLU A 214 29.72 1.33 -7.48
C GLU A 214 28.99 2.67 -7.25
N ARG A 215 28.26 2.81 -6.14
CA ARG A 215 27.53 4.00 -5.79
C ARG A 215 28.49 5.15 -5.56
N ARG A 216 28.31 6.20 -6.36
CA ARG A 216 29.05 7.45 -6.24
C ARG A 216 28.15 8.64 -6.48
N MET A 217 28.52 9.75 -5.86
CA MET A 217 27.98 11.07 -6.11
C MET A 217 29.05 11.83 -6.89
N ALA A 218 28.82 12.03 -8.19
CA ALA A 218 29.76 12.72 -9.07
C ALA A 218 30.04 14.14 -8.56
N ARG A 219 31.21 14.70 -8.91
CA ARG A 219 31.47 16.12 -8.65
C ARG A 219 30.53 16.97 -9.49
N VAL A 220 30.13 18.13 -8.98
CA VAL A 220 29.15 19.01 -9.64
C VAL A 220 29.55 19.32 -11.09
N GLU A 221 30.84 19.54 -11.33
CA GLU A 221 31.40 19.88 -12.65
C GLU A 221 31.42 18.69 -13.63
N GLU A 222 31.30 17.46 -13.13
CA GLU A 222 31.27 16.22 -13.92
C GLU A 222 29.84 15.74 -14.21
N VAL A 223 28.82 16.39 -13.62
CA VAL A 223 27.43 15.96 -13.75
C VAL A 223 26.88 16.23 -15.14
N ILE A 224 26.20 15.23 -15.69
CA ILE A 224 25.48 15.31 -16.97
C ILE A 224 23.99 15.48 -16.68
N SER A 225 23.36 16.48 -17.29
CA SER A 225 21.94 16.81 -17.09
C SER A 225 21.01 16.31 -18.20
N SER A 226 21.53 15.60 -19.20
CA SER A 226 20.77 15.08 -20.34
C SER A 226 20.96 13.58 -20.50
N TYR A 227 19.85 12.85 -20.59
CA TYR A 227 19.85 11.42 -20.88
C TYR A 227 20.30 11.15 -22.32
N GLN A 228 20.88 9.97 -22.55
CA GLN A 228 21.10 9.47 -23.91
C GLN A 228 19.78 9.05 -24.54
N GLY A 229 19.59 9.36 -25.83
CA GLY A 229 18.40 8.93 -26.57
C GLY A 229 18.37 7.44 -26.88
N MET A 230 17.19 6.91 -27.22
CA MET A 230 17.00 5.48 -27.53
C MET A 230 16.96 5.11 -29.01
N GLY A 231 17.28 6.06 -29.92
CA GLY A 231 17.17 5.86 -31.37
C GLY A 231 17.95 4.65 -31.94
N LYS A 232 19.12 4.30 -31.38
CA LYS A 232 19.86 3.08 -31.78
C LYS A 232 19.08 1.80 -31.46
N MET A 233 18.44 1.77 -30.29
CA MET A 233 17.64 0.63 -29.85
C MET A 233 16.37 0.48 -30.68
N ASP A 234 15.71 1.60 -30.98
CA ASP A 234 14.46 1.61 -31.76
C ASP A 234 14.68 1.23 -33.24
N ALA A 235 15.89 1.50 -33.78
CA ALA A 235 16.27 1.09 -35.13
C ALA A 235 16.58 -0.40 -35.26
N THR A 236 16.69 -1.12 -34.14
CA THR A 236 17.00 -2.55 -34.11
C THR A 236 15.72 -3.33 -33.84
N GLU A 237 15.35 -4.25 -34.74
CA GLU A 237 14.26 -5.17 -34.48
C GLU A 237 14.72 -6.17 -33.40
N ASN A 238 14.17 -6.04 -32.19
CA ASN A 238 14.50 -6.93 -31.08
C ASN A 238 13.47 -8.05 -31.00
N GLU A 239 13.92 -9.29 -31.12
CA GLU A 239 13.09 -10.45 -30.79
C GLU A 239 12.61 -10.35 -29.33
N PRO A 240 11.37 -10.80 -29.03
CA PRO A 240 10.88 -10.79 -27.67
C PRO A 240 11.83 -11.53 -26.72
N TYR A 241 12.15 -10.89 -25.59
CA TYR A 241 13.04 -11.49 -24.61
C TYR A 241 12.27 -12.47 -23.70
N GLU A 242 12.61 -13.75 -23.81
CA GLU A 242 11.98 -14.85 -23.06
C GLU A 242 12.96 -15.45 -22.04
N PRO A 243 12.86 -15.09 -20.74
CA PRO A 243 13.62 -15.76 -19.70
C PRO A 243 13.06 -17.16 -19.41
N HIS A 244 13.79 -17.95 -18.64
CA HIS A 244 13.26 -19.23 -18.15
C HIS A 244 12.10 -19.00 -17.17
N TRP A 245 10.97 -19.67 -17.42
CA TRP A 245 9.76 -19.61 -16.61
C TRP A 245 9.51 -20.94 -15.90
N HIS A 246 9.45 -20.88 -14.57
CA HIS A 246 8.86 -21.91 -13.71
C HIS A 246 7.34 -21.88 -13.88
N GLY A 247 6.77 -23.04 -14.15
CA GLY A 247 5.36 -23.21 -14.54
C GLY A 247 4.50 -23.86 -13.45
N PRO A 248 3.22 -24.16 -13.77
CA PRO A 248 2.24 -24.69 -12.82
C PRO A 248 2.54 -26.09 -12.28
N ASP A 249 3.47 -26.84 -12.91
CA ASP A 249 3.90 -28.15 -12.41
C ASP A 249 4.82 -28.05 -11.17
N GLU A 250 5.24 -26.83 -10.80
CA GLU A 250 6.06 -26.55 -9.63
C GLU A 250 5.24 -25.95 -8.49
N ASN A 251 5.67 -26.18 -7.25
CA ASN A 251 5.05 -25.52 -6.10
C ASN A 251 5.71 -24.15 -5.83
N TYR A 252 4.90 -23.09 -5.86
CA TYR A 252 5.39 -21.72 -5.71
C TYR A 252 6.12 -21.47 -4.38
N TRP A 253 5.69 -22.07 -3.25
CA TRP A 253 6.39 -21.89 -1.98
C TRP A 253 7.86 -22.35 -2.06
N ASN A 254 8.10 -23.52 -2.66
CA ASN A 254 9.45 -24.06 -2.83
C ASN A 254 10.35 -23.17 -3.71
N LEU A 255 9.76 -22.35 -4.59
CA LEU A 255 10.47 -21.32 -5.34
C LEU A 255 10.67 -20.07 -4.49
N ALA A 256 9.59 -19.55 -3.90
CA ALA A 256 9.56 -18.32 -3.11
C ALA A 256 10.56 -18.32 -1.95
N VAL A 257 10.69 -19.43 -1.20
CA VAL A 257 11.61 -19.50 -0.04
C VAL A 257 13.08 -19.35 -0.41
N LYS A 258 13.46 -19.53 -1.69
CA LYS A 258 14.82 -19.25 -2.16
C LYS A 258 15.16 -17.75 -2.09
N GLY A 259 14.16 -16.88 -2.16
CA GLY A 259 14.32 -15.43 -1.99
C GLY A 259 14.48 -15.00 -0.53
N CYS A 260 14.33 -15.91 0.43
CA CYS A 260 14.48 -15.61 1.85
C CYS A 260 15.94 -15.63 2.30
N ASP A 261 16.29 -14.71 3.20
CA ASP A 261 17.58 -14.69 3.89
C ASP A 261 17.87 -16.07 4.53
N PRO A 262 19.08 -16.65 4.37
CA PRO A 262 19.47 -17.90 5.00
C PRO A 262 19.26 -17.98 6.52
N ALA A 263 19.24 -16.84 7.22
CA ALA A 263 18.95 -16.78 8.64
C ALA A 263 17.44 -16.72 8.97
N SER A 264 16.57 -16.63 7.96
CA SER A 264 15.13 -16.51 8.16
C SER A 264 14.49 -17.88 8.48
N PRO A 265 13.42 -17.91 9.31
CA PRO A 265 12.76 -19.17 9.67
C PRO A 265 12.18 -19.99 8.51
N ALA A 266 11.86 -19.35 7.37
CA ALA A 266 11.32 -20.04 6.20
C ALA A 266 12.38 -20.56 5.23
N HIS A 267 13.64 -20.11 5.34
CA HIS A 267 14.68 -20.52 4.41
C HIS A 267 14.89 -22.04 4.49
N GLY A 268 14.86 -22.71 3.34
CA GLY A 268 14.98 -24.17 3.24
C GLY A 268 13.74 -24.96 3.71
N VAL A 269 12.69 -24.32 4.21
CA VAL A 269 11.45 -25.00 4.60
C VAL A 269 10.65 -25.34 3.35
N ARG A 270 10.44 -26.63 3.10
CA ARG A 270 9.63 -27.10 1.97
C ARG A 270 8.14 -27.00 2.25
N GLN A 271 7.36 -26.99 1.16
CA GLN A 271 5.91 -27.14 1.24
C GLN A 271 5.54 -28.47 1.89
N LEU A 272 4.39 -28.49 2.58
CA LEU A 272 3.81 -29.70 3.16
C LEU A 272 3.46 -30.72 2.08
N GLU A 273 3.68 -32.00 2.37
CA GLU A 273 3.33 -33.12 1.48
C GLU A 273 1.81 -33.40 1.51
N ASP A 274 1.18 -33.25 2.68
CA ASP A 274 -0.26 -33.44 2.85
C ASP A 274 -0.94 -32.13 3.28
N LEU A 275 -1.71 -31.57 2.37
CA LEU A 275 -2.55 -30.39 2.59
C LEU A 275 -4.02 -30.74 2.83
N THR A 276 -4.36 -32.02 3.00
CA THR A 276 -5.75 -32.47 3.17
C THR A 276 -6.20 -32.51 4.62
N VAL A 277 -5.25 -32.58 5.56
CA VAL A 277 -5.54 -32.51 7.01
C VAL A 277 -6.06 -31.13 7.42
N PRO A 278 -6.78 -31.02 8.55
CA PRO A 278 -7.18 -29.73 9.12
C PRO A 278 -5.99 -28.79 9.33
N VAL A 279 -6.27 -27.49 9.39
CA VAL A 279 -5.27 -26.49 9.78
C VAL A 279 -4.84 -26.72 11.22
N GLU A 280 -3.53 -26.86 11.45
CA GLU A 280 -2.96 -26.94 12.80
C GLU A 280 -3.03 -25.60 13.52
N ASP A 281 -3.26 -25.63 14.83
CA ASP A 281 -3.29 -24.44 15.66
C ASP A 281 -1.87 -24.09 16.11
N GLU A 282 -1.49 -22.84 15.90
CA GLU A 282 -0.23 -22.27 16.39
C GLU A 282 -0.31 -21.86 17.87
N THR A 283 -0.92 -22.73 18.69
CA THR A 283 -0.99 -22.53 20.14
C THR A 283 0.41 -22.27 20.69
N GLY A 284 0.54 -21.20 21.48
CA GLY A 284 1.83 -20.81 22.05
C GLY A 284 2.78 -20.03 21.12
N PHE A 285 2.53 -19.93 19.81
CA PHE A 285 3.35 -19.08 18.94
C PHE A 285 3.13 -17.60 19.29
N ASN A 286 4.19 -16.92 19.70
CA ASN A 286 4.21 -15.49 19.99
C ASN A 286 5.15 -14.79 18.99
N PRO A 287 4.64 -14.35 17.83
CA PRO A 287 5.48 -13.81 16.79
C PRO A 287 6.20 -12.53 17.24
N PRO A 288 7.49 -12.33 16.90
CA PRO A 288 8.28 -11.18 17.35
C PRO A 288 7.76 -9.84 16.83
N TYR A 289 6.95 -9.88 15.76
CA TYR A 289 6.30 -8.72 15.17
C TYR A 289 5.05 -8.26 15.93
N THR A 290 4.64 -8.94 17.00
CA THR A 290 3.48 -8.57 17.82
C THR A 290 3.87 -7.83 19.11
N TYR A 291 2.89 -7.14 19.71
CA TYR A 291 2.94 -6.56 21.04
C TYR A 291 1.64 -6.92 21.77
N GLN A 292 1.74 -7.83 22.74
CA GLN A 292 0.59 -8.38 23.47
C GLN A 292 -0.50 -8.88 22.50
N SER A 293 -0.10 -9.75 21.57
CA SER A 293 -0.95 -10.38 20.53
C SER A 293 -1.42 -9.49 19.38
N PHE A 294 -1.16 -8.18 19.40
CA PHE A 294 -1.51 -7.29 18.28
C PHE A 294 -0.29 -6.96 17.43
N ILE A 295 -0.44 -6.84 16.11
CA ILE A 295 0.68 -6.49 15.21
C ILE A 295 1.32 -5.17 15.64
N ARG A 296 2.64 -5.17 15.85
CA ARG A 296 3.45 -3.96 16.07
C ARG A 296 4.33 -3.63 14.87
N ASN A 297 4.94 -4.65 14.26
CA ASN A 297 5.80 -4.50 13.08
C ASN A 297 5.09 -5.06 11.85
N TRP A 298 4.44 -4.19 11.08
CA TRP A 298 3.70 -4.56 9.88
C TRP A 298 4.58 -5.18 8.80
N THR A 299 5.76 -4.60 8.53
CA THR A 299 6.68 -5.14 7.52
C THR A 299 7.10 -6.58 7.82
N ALA A 300 7.28 -6.93 9.09
CA ALA A 300 7.57 -8.31 9.49
C ALA A 300 6.32 -9.21 9.49
N ALA A 301 5.13 -8.67 9.78
CA ALA A 301 3.86 -9.40 9.80
C ALA A 301 3.35 -9.77 8.40
N ILE A 302 3.81 -9.09 7.35
CA ILE A 302 3.49 -9.44 5.95
C ILE A 302 4.58 -10.27 5.28
N ASP A 303 5.70 -10.53 5.96
CA ASP A 303 6.86 -11.22 5.39
C ASP A 303 6.72 -12.74 5.52
N PRO A 304 6.56 -13.48 4.40
CA PRO A 304 6.50 -14.95 4.43
C PRO A 304 7.81 -15.57 4.94
N CYS A 305 8.95 -14.89 4.77
CA CYS A 305 10.25 -15.40 5.20
C CYS A 305 10.37 -15.51 6.73
N LEU A 306 9.55 -14.75 7.46
CA LEU A 306 9.46 -14.78 8.93
C LEU A 306 8.30 -15.66 9.44
N GLN A 307 7.47 -16.18 8.54
CA GLN A 307 6.21 -16.86 8.86
C GLN A 307 6.08 -18.17 8.07
N PRO A 308 6.92 -19.18 8.32
CA PRO A 308 6.92 -20.43 7.53
C PRO A 308 5.55 -21.14 7.52
N HIS A 309 4.73 -20.98 8.56
CA HIS A 309 3.39 -21.55 8.64
C HIS A 309 2.44 -21.04 7.53
N ILE A 310 2.71 -19.86 6.95
CA ILE A 310 1.84 -19.25 5.96
C ILE A 310 1.76 -20.05 4.65
N ARG A 311 2.78 -20.90 4.40
CA ARG A 311 2.84 -21.82 3.25
C ARG A 311 1.62 -22.73 3.13
N SER A 312 0.96 -22.98 4.26
CA SER A 312 -0.22 -23.85 4.36
C SER A 312 -1.51 -23.10 4.69
N LEU A 313 -1.50 -21.77 4.68
CA LEU A 313 -2.63 -20.90 5.10
C LEU A 313 -2.99 -19.79 4.10
N HIS A 314 -2.25 -19.65 3.00
CA HIS A 314 -2.49 -18.63 2.00
C HIS A 314 -2.46 -19.23 0.59
N GLY A 315 -3.50 -18.97 -0.20
CA GLY A 315 -3.72 -19.62 -1.48
C GLY A 315 -2.59 -19.39 -2.50
N THR A 316 -1.90 -18.25 -2.44
CA THR A 316 -0.65 -17.97 -3.19
C THR A 316 0.39 -19.09 -3.10
N PHE A 317 0.52 -19.73 -1.94
CA PHE A 317 1.53 -20.78 -1.69
C PHE A 317 0.99 -22.20 -1.84
N ILE A 318 -0.33 -22.34 -1.76
CA ILE A 318 -1.04 -23.61 -1.85
C ILE A 318 -1.29 -23.95 -3.31
N GLU A 319 -2.00 -23.05 -4.01
CA GLU A 319 -2.46 -23.23 -5.39
C GLU A 319 -2.78 -21.84 -5.97
N PRO A 320 -1.78 -21.07 -6.45
CA PRO A 320 -2.02 -19.75 -7.04
C PRO A 320 -2.93 -19.83 -8.29
N LEU A 321 -3.52 -18.71 -8.72
CA LEU A 321 -4.36 -18.71 -9.93
C LEU A 321 -3.52 -19.05 -11.16
N SER A 322 -2.33 -18.48 -11.21
CA SER A 322 -1.34 -18.74 -12.24
C SER A 322 0.09 -18.72 -11.68
N LEU A 323 0.94 -19.59 -12.23
CA LEU A 323 2.37 -19.64 -11.91
C LEU A 323 3.20 -19.51 -13.18
N SER A 324 3.86 -18.37 -13.30
CA SER A 324 4.89 -18.10 -14.31
C SER A 324 5.93 -17.19 -13.67
N SER A 325 6.90 -17.81 -13.00
CA SER A 325 7.94 -17.10 -12.25
C SER A 325 9.32 -17.38 -12.82
N THR A 326 10.21 -16.39 -12.83
CA THR A 326 11.60 -16.54 -13.21
C THR A 326 12.53 -16.30 -12.01
N THR A 327 13.69 -16.93 -12.05
CA THR A 327 14.80 -16.70 -11.10
C THR A 327 15.83 -15.71 -11.64
N GLU A 328 15.55 -15.10 -12.79
CA GLU A 328 16.37 -14.07 -13.42
C GLU A 328 15.84 -12.66 -13.11
N LEU A 329 16.75 -11.71 -12.87
CA LEU A 329 16.36 -10.31 -12.68
C LEU A 329 16.12 -9.64 -14.03
N ILE A 330 14.85 -9.44 -14.35
CA ILE A 330 14.40 -8.81 -15.61
C ILE A 330 13.67 -7.50 -15.31
N PRO A 331 13.70 -6.51 -16.22
CA PRO A 331 12.87 -5.31 -16.08
C PRO A 331 11.39 -5.64 -16.14
N LEU A 332 10.69 -5.56 -15.00
CA LEU A 332 9.24 -5.82 -14.95
C LEU A 332 8.57 -4.99 -13.87
N PHE A 333 7.56 -4.21 -14.27
CA PHE A 333 6.81 -3.33 -13.39
C PHE A 333 5.49 -3.99 -13.01
N SER A 334 5.16 -4.02 -11.71
CA SER A 334 3.99 -4.72 -11.19
C SER A 334 3.20 -3.86 -10.21
N GLY A 335 1.89 -4.10 -10.12
CA GLY A 335 1.01 -3.40 -9.18
C GLY A 335 1.23 -3.80 -7.71
N SER A 336 1.75 -5.01 -7.48
CA SER A 336 2.09 -5.54 -6.16
C SER A 336 3.10 -6.68 -6.28
N LYS A 337 3.67 -7.08 -5.14
CA LYS A 337 4.54 -8.26 -5.02
C LYS A 337 4.64 -8.77 -3.58
N LEU A 338 5.13 -9.99 -3.34
CA LEU A 338 5.50 -10.39 -1.98
C LEU A 338 6.83 -9.73 -1.59
N PRO A 339 7.13 -9.52 -0.29
CA PRO A 339 8.35 -8.87 0.16
C PRO A 339 9.66 -9.45 -0.39
N LEU A 340 9.69 -10.76 -0.69
CA LEU A 340 10.83 -11.49 -1.25
C LEU A 340 10.99 -11.37 -2.78
N ASN A 341 9.96 -10.90 -3.49
CA ASN A 341 9.98 -10.77 -4.95
C ASN A 341 10.69 -9.47 -5.42
N ASN A 342 11.06 -9.44 -6.71
CA ASN A 342 11.98 -8.43 -7.25
C ASN A 342 11.41 -7.55 -8.37
N GLU A 343 10.08 -7.48 -8.56
CA GLU A 343 9.46 -6.53 -9.48
C GLU A 343 9.62 -5.09 -9.01
N ILE A 344 9.48 -4.16 -9.95
CA ILE A 344 9.48 -2.72 -9.68
C ILE A 344 8.03 -2.28 -9.44
N LEU A 345 7.72 -1.82 -8.23
CA LEU A 345 6.33 -1.50 -7.89
C LEU A 345 5.86 -0.18 -8.49
N ILE A 346 4.67 -0.24 -9.10
CA ILE A 346 3.85 0.90 -9.54
C ILE A 346 2.46 0.82 -8.89
N PRO A 347 1.67 1.91 -8.89
CA PRO A 347 0.29 1.83 -8.45
C PRO A 347 -0.47 0.76 -9.20
N GLY A 348 -1.14 -0.13 -8.46
CA GLY A 348 -1.96 -1.18 -9.06
C GLY A 348 -2.95 -0.59 -10.05
N ALA A 349 -3.02 -1.14 -11.26
CA ALA A 349 -3.79 -0.56 -12.37
C ALA A 349 -5.26 -0.29 -11.98
N MET A 350 -5.85 -1.15 -11.16
CA MET A 350 -7.24 -0.99 -10.73
C MET A 350 -7.49 0.22 -9.81
N TYR A 351 -6.45 0.80 -9.19
CA TYR A 351 -6.56 2.09 -8.50
C TYR A 351 -6.71 3.28 -9.45
N LEU A 352 -6.34 3.10 -10.73
CA LEU A 352 -6.49 4.10 -11.80
C LEU A 352 -7.83 3.98 -12.53
N SER A 353 -8.60 2.90 -12.25
CA SER A 353 -9.86 2.61 -12.91
C SER A 353 -11.02 3.37 -12.28
N GLU A 354 -11.94 3.87 -13.12
CA GLU A 354 -13.23 4.43 -12.70
C GLU A 354 -14.30 3.36 -12.43
N SER A 355 -13.93 2.07 -12.51
CA SER A 355 -14.87 0.97 -12.27
C SER A 355 -15.49 1.07 -10.88
N LYS A 356 -16.83 1.08 -10.82
CA LYS A 356 -17.61 1.06 -9.57
C LYS A 356 -17.32 -0.15 -8.68
N ARG A 357 -16.64 -1.18 -9.22
CA ARG A 357 -16.14 -2.33 -8.45
C ARG A 357 -15.04 -1.95 -7.45
N PHE A 358 -14.24 -0.94 -7.77
CA PHE A 358 -13.04 -0.56 -7.00
C PHE A 358 -12.97 0.92 -6.66
N SER A 359 -13.79 1.78 -7.28
CA SER A 359 -13.85 3.22 -7.00
C SER A 359 -15.25 3.65 -6.58
N THR A 360 -15.31 4.56 -5.60
CA THR A 360 -16.56 5.21 -5.17
C THR A 360 -16.58 6.69 -5.51
N GLY A 361 -15.60 7.22 -6.25
CA GLY A 361 -15.42 8.66 -6.45
C GLY A 361 -15.34 9.41 -5.11
N GLU A 362 -16.02 10.54 -5.00
CA GLU A 362 -16.07 11.37 -3.78
C GLU A 362 -16.99 10.83 -2.67
N SER A 363 -17.52 9.60 -2.81
CA SER A 363 -18.44 9.06 -1.81
C SER A 363 -17.69 8.34 -0.69
N HIS A 364 -17.74 8.91 0.53
CA HIS A 364 -17.15 8.35 1.75
C HIS A 364 -18.11 7.48 2.58
N GLY A 365 -19.37 7.37 2.17
CA GLY A 365 -20.45 6.81 2.98
C GLY A 365 -20.94 7.77 4.09
N PRO A 366 -21.91 7.33 4.93
CA PRO A 366 -22.44 8.16 6.02
C PRO A 366 -21.41 8.38 7.12
N SER A 367 -21.57 9.43 7.92
CA SER A 367 -20.71 9.72 9.09
C SER A 367 -20.68 8.54 10.08
N TRP A 368 -19.57 8.39 10.82
CA TRP A 368 -19.35 7.28 11.76
C TRP A 368 -20.53 6.97 12.68
N SER A 369 -21.15 8.00 13.26
CA SER A 369 -22.29 7.87 14.17
C SER A 369 -23.58 7.35 13.53
N ARG A 370 -23.70 7.45 12.20
CA ARG A 370 -24.86 6.97 11.42
C ARG A 370 -24.63 5.59 10.79
N LYS A 371 -23.43 5.01 10.94
CA LYS A 371 -23.12 3.68 10.42
C LYS A 371 -23.70 2.58 11.30
N LYS A 372 -24.07 1.46 10.69
CA LYS A 372 -24.35 0.21 11.39
C LYS A 372 -23.09 -0.22 12.14
N ASN A 373 -23.23 -0.53 13.43
CA ASN A 373 -22.17 -1.12 14.23
C ASN A 373 -21.99 -2.60 13.88
N GLY A 374 -21.44 -2.86 12.70
CA GLY A 374 -21.24 -4.19 12.16
C GLY A 374 -20.12 -4.23 11.14
N LEU A 375 -19.68 -5.45 10.84
CA LEU A 375 -18.69 -5.75 9.83
C LEU A 375 -19.38 -6.27 8.58
N ILE A 376 -18.93 -5.84 7.41
CA ILE A 376 -19.39 -6.39 6.13
C ILE A 376 -18.21 -6.84 5.26
N TRP A 377 -18.42 -7.93 4.54
CA TRP A 377 -17.60 -8.34 3.42
C TRP A 377 -18.44 -9.00 2.32
N ARG A 378 -18.27 -8.53 1.09
CA ARG A 378 -18.75 -9.19 -0.12
C ARG A 378 -17.60 -9.29 -1.12
N GLY A 379 -17.31 -10.50 -1.56
CA GLY A 379 -16.24 -10.75 -2.51
C GLY A 379 -16.36 -12.10 -3.18
N VAL A 380 -15.49 -12.32 -4.15
CA VAL A 380 -15.36 -13.60 -4.85
C VAL A 380 -14.35 -14.48 -4.13
N ALA A 381 -14.42 -15.80 -4.34
CA ALA A 381 -13.46 -16.77 -3.80
C ALA A 381 -12.10 -16.79 -4.52
N SER A 382 -11.63 -15.62 -4.97
CA SER A 382 -10.25 -15.44 -5.46
C SER A 382 -9.24 -15.61 -4.33
N GLY A 383 -7.95 -15.70 -4.65
CA GLY A 383 -6.95 -16.08 -3.66
C GLY A 383 -6.05 -17.22 -4.12
N GLY A 384 -6.30 -17.76 -5.31
CA GLY A 384 -5.78 -19.02 -5.82
C GLY A 384 -6.92 -19.89 -6.38
N ARG A 385 -6.63 -21.18 -6.68
CA ARG A 385 -7.62 -22.15 -7.21
C ARG A 385 -7.96 -23.20 -6.15
N PRO A 386 -8.93 -22.96 -5.26
CA PRO A 386 -9.28 -23.94 -4.24
C PRO A 386 -9.66 -25.28 -4.87
N LYS A 387 -9.25 -26.39 -4.24
CA LYS A 387 -9.65 -27.75 -4.62
C LYS A 387 -10.51 -28.36 -3.52
N GLU A 388 -11.28 -29.39 -3.85
CA GLU A 388 -12.20 -30.07 -2.93
C GLU A 388 -11.54 -30.49 -1.61
N ARG A 389 -10.28 -30.91 -1.66
CA ARG A 389 -9.54 -31.39 -0.50
C ARG A 389 -8.62 -30.35 0.17
N THR A 390 -8.53 -29.12 -0.35
CA THR A 390 -7.57 -28.10 0.15
C THR A 390 -8.17 -26.71 0.34
N TRP A 391 -9.43 -26.48 -0.04
CA TRP A 391 -10.08 -25.17 0.05
C TRP A 391 -10.06 -24.56 1.45
N HIS A 392 -10.05 -25.39 2.50
CA HIS A 392 -10.07 -24.95 3.90
C HIS A 392 -8.82 -24.18 4.32
N ARG A 393 -7.75 -24.28 3.53
CA ARG A 393 -6.49 -23.61 3.80
C ARG A 393 -6.43 -22.19 3.26
N PHE A 394 -7.42 -21.76 2.47
CA PHE A 394 -7.42 -20.46 1.81
C PHE A 394 -7.91 -19.36 2.75
N GLN A 395 -7.24 -18.21 2.68
CA GLN A 395 -7.43 -17.08 3.59
C GLN A 395 -8.86 -16.52 3.58
N ARG A 396 -9.54 -16.46 2.42
CA ARG A 396 -10.91 -15.93 2.35
C ARG A 396 -11.95 -16.92 2.87
N GLN A 397 -11.76 -18.21 2.62
CA GLN A 397 -12.60 -19.29 3.14
C GLN A 397 -12.51 -19.32 4.66
N ARG A 398 -11.29 -19.28 5.20
CA ARG A 398 -11.03 -19.15 6.64
C ARG A 398 -11.70 -17.90 7.24
N MET A 399 -11.49 -16.73 6.63
CA MET A 399 -12.11 -15.47 7.09
C MET A 399 -13.65 -15.55 7.11
N VAL A 400 -14.28 -16.07 6.04
CA VAL A 400 -15.75 -16.20 5.98
C VAL A 400 -16.27 -17.15 7.06
N GLU A 401 -15.60 -18.26 7.32
CA GLU A 401 -16.02 -19.17 8.40
C GLU A 401 -15.81 -18.57 9.80
N MET A 402 -14.71 -17.87 10.04
CA MET A 402 -14.44 -17.17 11.30
C MET A 402 -15.45 -16.05 11.59
N LEU A 403 -16.01 -15.43 10.55
CA LEU A 403 -17.04 -14.39 10.68
C LEU A 403 -18.47 -14.95 10.67
N ASN A 404 -18.64 -16.26 10.49
CA ASN A 404 -19.95 -16.89 10.47
C ASN A 404 -20.38 -17.32 11.88
N GLY A 405 -21.30 -16.56 12.47
CA GLY A 405 -21.76 -16.80 13.82
C GLY A 405 -22.40 -18.18 14.05
N THR A 406 -23.08 -18.78 13.07
CA THR A 406 -23.59 -20.15 13.18
C THR A 406 -22.44 -21.17 13.26
N VAL A 407 -21.40 -21.00 12.45
CA VAL A 407 -20.20 -21.86 12.50
C VAL A 407 -19.52 -21.74 13.86
N VAL A 408 -19.29 -20.51 14.32
CA VAL A 408 -18.63 -20.27 15.61
C VAL A 408 -19.48 -20.77 16.78
N SER A 409 -20.80 -20.57 16.77
CA SER A 409 -21.71 -21.08 17.81
C SER A 409 -21.65 -22.61 17.95
N ARG A 410 -21.53 -23.34 16.82
CA ARG A 410 -21.39 -24.80 16.84
C ARG A 410 -20.03 -25.24 17.41
N LEU A 411 -18.97 -24.50 17.10
CA LEU A 411 -17.64 -24.74 17.66
C LEU A 411 -17.60 -24.50 19.17
N GLU A 412 -18.23 -23.43 19.65
CA GLU A 412 -18.38 -23.17 21.09
C GLU A 412 -19.22 -24.24 21.81
N GLY A 413 -20.16 -24.88 21.11
CA GLY A 413 -21.02 -25.93 21.65
C GLY A 413 -20.39 -27.33 21.68
N GLY A 414 -19.26 -27.55 21.00
CA GLY A 414 -18.68 -28.88 20.82
C GLY A 414 -19.43 -29.77 19.83
N ASP A 415 -20.40 -29.21 19.10
CA ASP A 415 -21.27 -29.92 18.16
C ASP A 415 -20.69 -30.02 16.73
N ALA A 416 -19.58 -29.32 16.46
CA ALA A 416 -18.95 -29.33 15.15
C ALA A 416 -17.98 -30.51 14.98
N LEU A 417 -18.05 -31.20 13.83
CA LEU A 417 -16.90 -31.93 13.28
C LEU A 417 -15.71 -30.96 13.27
N GLU A 418 -14.50 -31.42 13.61
CA GLU A 418 -13.33 -30.55 13.77
C GLU A 418 -13.25 -29.51 12.62
N PRO A 419 -13.19 -28.21 12.93
CA PRO A 419 -13.17 -27.18 11.90
C PRO A 419 -11.93 -27.35 11.03
N MET A 420 -12.14 -27.49 9.73
CA MET A 420 -11.04 -27.69 8.78
C MET A 420 -10.22 -26.40 8.61
N THR A 421 -10.85 -25.23 8.73
CA THR A 421 -10.27 -23.92 8.36
C THR A 421 -9.51 -23.19 9.48
N PHE A 422 -9.96 -23.30 10.73
CA PHE A 422 -9.37 -22.64 11.91
C PHE A 422 -9.77 -23.37 13.19
N ARG A 423 -8.99 -23.25 14.27
CA ARG A 423 -9.40 -23.70 15.60
C ARG A 423 -9.80 -22.50 16.47
N LEU A 424 -10.84 -22.67 17.30
CA LEU A 424 -11.23 -21.66 18.28
C LEU A 424 -10.37 -21.84 19.55
N SER A 425 -9.45 -20.91 19.80
CA SER A 425 -8.50 -21.02 20.92
C SER A 425 -9.13 -20.56 22.24
N SER A 426 -9.37 -21.49 23.16
CA SER A 426 -9.94 -21.24 24.49
C SER A 426 -9.11 -20.34 25.42
N SER A 427 -7.80 -20.17 25.15
CA SER A 427 -6.85 -19.53 26.08
C SER A 427 -6.44 -18.09 25.73
N ARG A 428 -6.66 -17.63 24.49
CA ARG A 428 -6.26 -16.29 24.00
C ARG A 428 -7.43 -15.33 23.87
N ASP A 429 -8.65 -15.85 23.81
CA ASP A 429 -9.90 -15.09 23.83
C ASP A 429 -10.30 -14.66 25.26
N GLN A 430 -9.33 -14.43 26.17
CA GLN A 430 -9.58 -14.00 27.56
C GLN A 430 -10.18 -12.58 27.67
N HIS A 431 -10.42 -11.90 26.54
CA HIS A 431 -11.22 -10.68 26.48
C HIS A 431 -12.70 -10.94 26.17
N ALA A 432 -13.08 -12.22 26.04
CA ALA A 432 -14.46 -12.68 25.92
C ALA A 432 -15.32 -11.96 26.96
N ARG A 433 -16.26 -11.17 26.45
CA ARG A 433 -17.26 -10.47 27.24
C ARG A 433 -17.81 -11.43 28.29
N PRO A 434 -17.65 -11.17 29.61
CA PRO A 434 -18.16 -12.07 30.64
C PRO A 434 -19.65 -12.33 30.39
N GLY A 435 -20.00 -13.59 30.08
CA GLY A 435 -21.38 -14.03 29.86
C GLY A 435 -21.98 -13.86 28.44
N LYS A 436 -21.21 -13.53 27.39
CA LYS A 436 -21.72 -13.55 25.99
C LYS A 436 -20.92 -14.50 25.10
N LYS A 437 -21.62 -15.42 24.43
CA LYS A 437 -21.06 -16.34 23.42
C LYS A 437 -20.64 -15.57 22.16
N LEU A 438 -19.47 -15.88 21.62
CA LEU A 438 -18.87 -15.23 20.45
C LEU A 438 -19.72 -15.46 19.20
N GLY A 439 -20.19 -16.69 18.99
CA GLY A 439 -20.99 -17.04 17.82
C GLY A 439 -22.29 -16.26 17.74
N THR A 440 -23.04 -16.18 18.86
CA THR A 440 -24.27 -15.38 18.95
C THR A 440 -24.03 -13.89 18.70
N TRP A 441 -22.88 -13.34 19.15
CA TRP A 441 -22.54 -11.96 18.85
C TRP A 441 -22.24 -11.76 17.36
N LEU A 442 -21.46 -12.64 16.75
CA LEU A 442 -21.11 -12.60 15.32
C LEU A 442 -22.36 -12.68 14.43
N GLU A 443 -23.37 -13.49 14.77
CA GLU A 443 -24.65 -13.56 14.02
C GLU A 443 -25.33 -12.19 13.88
N THR A 444 -25.17 -11.31 14.86
CA THR A 444 -25.75 -9.96 14.84
C THR A 444 -24.80 -8.89 14.29
N PHE A 445 -23.50 -9.16 14.32
CA PHE A 445 -22.45 -8.18 14.09
C PHE A 445 -21.81 -8.27 12.70
N ALA A 446 -21.53 -9.48 12.22
CA ALA A 446 -20.77 -9.73 11.00
C ALA A 446 -21.66 -10.21 9.86
N ASP A 447 -21.40 -9.68 8.67
CA ASP A 447 -22.06 -10.07 7.41
C ASP A 447 -20.98 -10.27 6.33
N ALA A 448 -20.34 -11.44 6.34
CA ALA A 448 -19.29 -11.82 5.41
C ALA A 448 -19.72 -13.01 4.56
N ALA A 449 -19.75 -12.85 3.25
CA ALA A 449 -20.20 -13.91 2.34
C ALA A 449 -19.60 -13.78 0.94
N PHE A 450 -19.45 -14.93 0.28
CA PHE A 450 -19.09 -14.99 -1.12
C PHE A 450 -20.27 -14.57 -2.00
N ILE A 451 -19.98 -13.83 -3.08
CA ILE A 451 -20.98 -13.51 -4.12
C ILE A 451 -20.84 -14.43 -5.33
N GLN A 452 -19.69 -15.07 -5.46
CA GLN A 452 -19.33 -16.03 -6.50
C GLN A 452 -18.13 -16.83 -6.00
N PHE A 453 -18.06 -18.11 -6.36
CA PHE A 453 -16.89 -18.95 -6.11
C PHE A 453 -15.86 -18.81 -7.23
N CYS A 454 -15.84 -19.75 -8.17
CA CYS A 454 -14.95 -19.77 -9.34
C CYS A 454 -15.77 -19.56 -10.62
N PRO A 455 -15.12 -19.23 -11.76
CA PRO A 455 -15.78 -19.28 -13.06
C PRO A 455 -16.23 -20.72 -13.36
N GLY A 456 -17.42 -20.89 -13.93
CA GLY A 456 -17.97 -22.20 -14.26
C GLY A 456 -18.33 -23.04 -13.02
N ASP A 457 -18.20 -24.35 -13.14
CA ASP A 457 -18.53 -25.39 -12.16
C ASP A 457 -17.30 -25.93 -11.39
N GLU A 458 -16.11 -25.39 -11.64
CA GLU A 458 -14.83 -25.87 -11.07
C GLU A 458 -14.82 -25.92 -9.52
N CYS A 459 -15.66 -25.13 -8.87
CA CYS A 459 -15.71 -24.98 -7.42
C CYS A 459 -17.06 -25.35 -6.80
N ASP A 460 -17.86 -26.18 -7.49
CA ASP A 460 -19.18 -26.58 -7.02
C ASP A 460 -19.16 -27.29 -5.65
N PHE A 461 -18.06 -27.95 -5.31
CA PHE A 461 -17.84 -28.56 -4.00
C PHE A 461 -17.98 -27.55 -2.84
N LEU A 462 -17.75 -26.25 -3.07
CA LEU A 462 -17.92 -25.20 -2.05
C LEU A 462 -19.39 -24.96 -1.68
N HIS A 463 -20.36 -25.32 -2.54
CA HIS A 463 -21.79 -25.18 -2.23
C HIS A 463 -22.24 -26.04 -1.03
N SER A 464 -21.52 -27.13 -0.75
CA SER A 464 -21.79 -27.96 0.43
C SER A 464 -21.50 -27.24 1.75
N ARG A 465 -20.66 -26.20 1.72
CA ARG A 465 -20.12 -25.52 2.91
C ARG A 465 -20.53 -24.05 3.02
N PHE A 466 -20.56 -23.35 1.89
CA PHE A 466 -20.81 -21.92 1.81
C PHE A 466 -22.07 -21.62 1.00
N SER A 467 -22.79 -20.58 1.42
CA SER A 467 -23.90 -20.03 0.66
C SER A 467 -23.49 -18.74 -0.03
N LEU A 468 -23.94 -18.56 -1.27
CA LEU A 468 -23.74 -17.31 -2.00
C LEU A 468 -24.71 -16.24 -1.48
N ALA A 469 -24.22 -15.03 -1.27
CA ALA A 469 -25.02 -13.85 -0.97
C ALA A 469 -25.12 -12.94 -2.19
N HIS A 470 -26.14 -12.08 -2.19
CA HIS A 470 -26.25 -11.05 -3.22
C HIS A 470 -25.06 -10.08 -3.19
N LYS A 471 -24.69 -9.61 -4.39
CA LYS A 471 -23.70 -8.55 -4.56
C LYS A 471 -24.17 -7.27 -3.87
N VAL A 472 -23.28 -6.66 -3.09
CA VAL A 472 -23.49 -5.34 -2.48
C VAL A 472 -22.45 -4.39 -3.06
N GLU A 473 -22.92 -3.29 -3.66
CA GLU A 473 -22.04 -2.26 -4.21
C GLU A 473 -21.16 -1.64 -3.11
N MET A 474 -19.94 -1.25 -3.46
CA MET A 474 -18.94 -0.79 -2.48
C MET A 474 -19.45 0.39 -1.63
N ARG A 475 -20.12 1.37 -2.26
CA ARG A 475 -20.74 2.51 -1.55
C ARG A 475 -21.78 2.09 -0.51
N GLU A 476 -22.51 1.00 -0.77
CA GLU A 476 -23.51 0.47 0.16
C GLU A 476 -22.83 -0.21 1.36
N GLN A 477 -21.70 -0.89 1.12
CA GLN A 477 -20.89 -1.50 2.20
C GLN A 477 -20.39 -0.46 3.20
N PHE A 478 -20.12 0.79 2.77
CA PHE A 478 -19.69 1.89 3.65
C PHE A 478 -20.73 2.33 4.70
N ARG A 479 -21.95 1.78 4.67
CA ARG A 479 -22.91 1.93 5.77
C ARG A 479 -22.51 1.17 7.03
N ASN A 480 -21.52 0.27 6.96
CA ASN A 480 -21.00 -0.49 8.08
C ASN A 480 -19.74 0.15 8.64
N LYS A 481 -19.51 0.04 9.95
CA LYS A 481 -18.31 0.57 10.61
C LYS A 481 -17.03 -0.16 10.22
N PHE A 482 -17.08 -1.49 10.01
CA PHE A 482 -15.88 -2.29 9.80
C PHE A 482 -15.84 -2.88 8.39
N LEU A 483 -14.74 -2.67 7.69
CA LEU A 483 -14.49 -3.21 6.35
C LEU A 483 -13.22 -4.06 6.38
N ILE A 484 -13.37 -5.38 6.28
CA ILE A 484 -12.22 -6.28 6.24
C ILE A 484 -11.67 -6.41 4.81
N ASP A 485 -10.36 -6.25 4.67
CA ASP A 485 -9.63 -6.39 3.43
C ASP A 485 -8.65 -7.55 3.51
N VAL A 486 -8.79 -8.49 2.57
CA VAL A 486 -8.04 -9.73 2.50
C VAL A 486 -7.62 -9.97 1.06
N ASP A 487 -6.39 -10.41 0.88
CA ASP A 487 -5.79 -10.69 -0.42
C ASP A 487 -6.67 -11.58 -1.31
N GLY A 488 -6.65 -11.26 -2.60
CA GLY A 488 -7.15 -12.10 -3.68
C GLY A 488 -5.98 -12.88 -4.29
N ASN A 489 -5.97 -13.02 -5.62
CA ASN A 489 -4.83 -13.64 -6.33
C ASN A 489 -3.54 -12.85 -6.09
N SER A 490 -3.67 -11.54 -5.87
CA SER A 490 -2.67 -10.69 -5.25
C SER A 490 -3.32 -9.68 -4.29
N PHE A 491 -2.77 -8.48 -4.18
CA PHE A 491 -3.34 -7.42 -3.36
C PHE A 491 -4.83 -7.16 -3.68
N SER A 492 -5.56 -6.63 -2.70
CA SER A 492 -6.95 -6.26 -2.87
C SER A 492 -7.09 -4.82 -3.37
N ALA A 493 -7.48 -4.64 -4.63
CA ALA A 493 -7.75 -3.31 -5.20
C ALA A 493 -8.89 -2.52 -4.52
N ARG A 494 -9.58 -3.10 -3.53
CA ARG A 494 -10.60 -2.41 -2.73
C ARG A 494 -9.99 -1.56 -1.60
N PHE A 495 -8.76 -1.85 -1.19
CA PHE A 495 -8.16 -1.27 0.02
C PHE A 495 -8.08 0.25 -0.03
N ARG A 496 -7.63 0.82 -1.15
CA ARG A 496 -7.60 2.28 -1.35
C ARG A 496 -8.96 2.93 -1.12
N SER A 497 -10.03 2.35 -1.68
CA SER A 497 -11.38 2.89 -1.51
C SER A 497 -11.94 2.68 -0.10
N PHE A 498 -11.50 1.63 0.61
CA PHE A 498 -11.84 1.47 2.02
C PHE A 498 -11.20 2.56 2.87
N LEU A 499 -9.92 2.88 2.63
CA LEU A 499 -9.25 4.01 3.27
C LEU A 499 -9.98 5.33 2.98
N GLN A 500 -10.45 5.56 1.75
CA GLN A 500 -11.20 6.76 1.38
C GLN A 500 -12.63 6.79 1.94
N SER A 501 -13.09 5.75 2.64
CA SER A 501 -14.39 5.75 3.30
C SER A 501 -14.28 6.25 4.74
N THR A 502 -15.39 6.67 5.34
CA THR A 502 -15.44 6.96 6.79
C THR A 502 -15.52 5.69 7.67
N SER A 503 -15.42 4.50 7.08
CA SER A 503 -15.41 3.21 7.80
C SER A 503 -13.99 2.82 8.20
N LEU A 504 -13.85 1.90 9.16
CA LEU A 504 -12.58 1.40 9.67
C LEU A 504 -12.08 0.21 8.83
N PRO A 505 -10.99 0.36 8.07
CA PRO A 505 -10.40 -0.75 7.32
C PRO A 505 -9.60 -1.67 8.25
N LEU A 506 -9.84 -2.98 8.16
CA LEU A 506 -9.06 -4.03 8.79
C LEU A 506 -8.29 -4.78 7.69
N LYS A 507 -6.96 -4.72 7.62
CA LYS A 507 -6.18 -5.29 6.50
C LYS A 507 -5.37 -6.51 6.94
N ALA A 508 -5.61 -7.65 6.30
CA ALA A 508 -4.72 -8.82 6.32
C ALA A 508 -4.14 -9.01 4.92
N SER A 509 -2.82 -8.92 4.79
CA SER A 509 -2.15 -9.03 3.49
C SER A 509 -0.73 -9.58 3.61
N LEU A 510 -0.25 -10.23 2.55
CA LEU A 510 1.15 -10.58 2.31
C LEU A 510 1.78 -9.74 1.20
N TYR A 511 1.00 -8.92 0.51
CA TYR A 511 1.48 -8.14 -0.62
C TYR A 511 1.95 -6.76 -0.18
N THR A 512 3.07 -6.39 -0.77
CA THR A 512 3.62 -5.03 -0.74
C THR A 512 3.04 -4.23 -1.90
N GLU A 513 2.71 -2.97 -1.63
CA GLU A 513 2.18 -2.01 -2.60
C GLU A 513 3.01 -0.72 -2.60
N TRP A 514 2.86 0.10 -3.66
CA TRP A 514 3.60 1.36 -3.84
C TRP A 514 3.44 2.36 -2.68
N HIS A 515 2.31 2.30 -1.97
CA HIS A 515 1.92 3.28 -0.94
C HIS A 515 2.30 2.87 0.48
N ASP A 516 2.95 1.73 0.68
CA ASP A 516 3.21 1.20 2.03
C ASP A 516 4.08 2.14 2.88
N ASP A 517 4.99 2.91 2.24
CA ASP A 517 5.82 3.90 2.93
C ASP A 517 5.03 5.16 3.35
N ARG A 518 3.79 5.30 2.88
CA ARG A 518 2.90 6.43 3.16
C ARG A 518 1.85 6.10 4.23
N LEU A 519 1.58 4.83 4.48
CA LEU A 519 0.51 4.39 5.37
C LEU A 519 1.06 3.79 6.66
N LEU A 520 0.44 4.15 7.80
CA LEU A 520 0.86 3.65 9.09
C LEU A 520 -0.24 2.80 9.74
N PRO A 521 0.07 1.53 10.11
CA PRO A 521 -0.86 0.70 10.87
C PRO A 521 -1.16 1.35 12.23
N TRP A 522 -2.40 1.18 12.71
CA TRP A 522 -2.96 1.79 13.92
C TRP A 522 -3.20 3.30 13.87
N LEU A 523 -2.94 3.93 12.72
CA LEU A 523 -3.28 5.33 12.47
C LEU A 523 -4.21 5.48 11.28
N HIS A 524 -3.90 4.81 10.16
CA HIS A 524 -4.71 4.89 8.93
C HIS A 524 -5.59 3.67 8.71
N PHE A 525 -5.19 2.52 9.26
CA PHE A 525 -5.95 1.27 9.20
C PHE A 525 -5.57 0.38 10.38
N VAL A 526 -6.34 -0.68 10.62
CA VAL A 526 -6.02 -1.71 11.62
C VAL A 526 -5.37 -2.90 10.91
N PRO A 527 -4.11 -3.25 11.20
CA PRO A 527 -3.50 -4.47 10.66
C PRO A 527 -4.09 -5.71 11.34
N LEU A 528 -4.25 -6.77 10.56
CA LEU A 528 -4.61 -8.11 11.02
C LEU A 528 -3.53 -9.11 10.61
N ASP A 529 -3.29 -10.11 11.45
CA ASP A 529 -2.41 -11.23 11.15
C ASP A 529 -3.04 -12.12 10.08
N ASN A 530 -2.23 -12.70 9.18
CA ASN A 530 -2.76 -13.52 8.09
C ASN A 530 -3.36 -14.85 8.57
N THR A 531 -3.09 -15.29 9.81
CA THR A 531 -3.83 -16.39 10.44
C THR A 531 -5.16 -15.94 11.06
N PHE A 532 -5.45 -14.62 11.09
CA PHE A 532 -6.59 -13.98 11.72
C PHE A 532 -6.71 -14.21 13.23
N ARG A 533 -5.60 -14.57 13.91
CA ARG A 533 -5.60 -14.85 15.35
C ARG A 533 -5.99 -13.65 16.22
N ASP A 534 -5.79 -12.44 15.71
CA ASP A 534 -6.08 -11.18 16.38
C ASP A 534 -7.46 -10.61 16.01
N LEU A 535 -8.20 -11.25 15.09
CA LEU A 535 -9.46 -10.75 14.55
C LEU A 535 -10.50 -10.47 15.64
N TYR A 536 -10.80 -11.46 16.49
CA TYR A 536 -11.85 -11.30 17.49
C TYR A 536 -11.46 -10.26 18.54
N SER A 537 -10.23 -10.30 19.07
CA SER A 537 -9.75 -9.31 20.05
C SER A 537 -9.73 -7.88 19.48
N VAL A 538 -9.40 -7.70 18.20
CA VAL A 538 -9.49 -6.42 17.51
C VAL A 538 -10.95 -5.94 17.44
N LEU A 539 -11.86 -6.79 16.99
CA LEU A 539 -13.27 -6.42 16.87
C LEU A 539 -13.90 -6.14 18.24
N GLU A 540 -13.59 -6.94 19.26
CA GLU A 540 -14.06 -6.72 20.63
C GLU A 540 -13.64 -5.35 21.18
N PHE A 541 -12.38 -4.97 20.94
CA PHE A 541 -11.89 -3.66 21.34
C PHE A 541 -12.66 -2.53 20.65
N PHE A 542 -12.79 -2.55 19.33
CA PHE A 542 -13.39 -1.42 18.59
C PHE A 542 -14.93 -1.41 18.58
N ALA A 543 -15.59 -2.55 18.82
CA ALA A 543 -17.05 -2.69 18.79
C ALA A 543 -17.68 -2.67 20.20
N ASP A 544 -17.11 -1.90 21.13
CA ASP A 544 -17.55 -1.77 22.53
C ASP A 544 -18.86 -0.99 22.71
N GLY A 545 -19.49 -0.56 21.61
CA GLY A 545 -20.78 0.12 21.58
C GLY A 545 -20.63 1.58 21.15
N GLN A 546 -21.73 2.19 20.70
CA GLN A 546 -21.70 3.56 20.17
C GLN A 546 -21.25 4.56 21.23
N GLY A 547 -20.21 5.34 20.94
CA GLY A 547 -19.60 6.28 21.88
C GLY A 547 -18.70 5.65 22.93
N GLY A 548 -18.49 4.32 22.86
CA GLY A 548 -17.53 3.59 23.66
C GLY A 548 -16.09 4.03 23.41
N LYS A 549 -15.20 3.64 24.33
CA LYS A 549 -13.77 4.02 24.30
C LYS A 549 -13.04 3.39 23.11
N GLY A 550 -13.48 2.21 22.70
CA GLY A 550 -13.05 1.49 21.52
C GLY A 550 -13.66 2.05 20.24
N ASP A 551 -14.97 2.29 20.23
CA ASP A 551 -15.69 2.89 19.11
C ASP A 551 -15.11 4.25 18.71
N MET A 552 -14.78 5.10 19.70
CA MET A 552 -14.12 6.38 19.47
C MET A 552 -12.69 6.22 18.93
N ALA A 553 -11.96 5.18 19.35
CA ALA A 553 -10.65 4.85 18.80
C ALA A 553 -10.75 4.36 17.35
N GLY A 554 -11.78 3.56 17.03
CA GLY A 554 -12.06 3.10 15.67
C GLY A 554 -12.43 4.26 14.75
N ARG A 555 -13.28 5.17 15.22
CA ARG A 555 -13.61 6.43 14.53
C ARG A 555 -12.35 7.24 14.22
N PHE A 556 -11.46 7.38 15.20
CA PHE A 556 -10.22 8.13 15.03
C PHE A 556 -9.36 7.55 13.90
N ILE A 557 -9.16 6.22 13.85
CA ILE A 557 -8.39 5.56 12.80
C ILE A 557 -9.09 5.72 11.44
N ALA A 558 -10.40 5.47 11.37
CA ALA A 558 -11.17 5.58 10.14
C ALA A 558 -11.09 6.98 9.52
N GLU A 559 -11.38 8.03 10.31
CA GLU A 559 -11.35 9.41 9.82
C GLU A 559 -9.91 9.90 9.55
N SER A 560 -8.92 9.42 10.30
CA SER A 560 -7.50 9.76 10.03
C SER A 560 -6.99 9.08 8.76
N GLY A 561 -7.35 7.81 8.53
CA GLY A 561 -7.04 7.08 7.30
C GLY A 561 -7.68 7.73 6.07
N MET A 562 -8.94 8.13 6.18
CA MET A 562 -9.67 8.83 5.11
C MET A 562 -9.03 10.15 4.73
N ARG A 563 -8.85 11.06 5.71
CA ARG A 563 -8.21 12.35 5.44
C ARG A 563 -6.80 12.20 4.87
N TRP A 564 -6.04 11.23 5.38
CA TRP A 564 -4.69 11.00 4.90
C TRP A 564 -4.67 10.42 3.48
N ALA A 565 -5.54 9.46 3.17
CA ALA A 565 -5.68 8.91 1.83
C ALA A 565 -6.05 9.96 0.78
N GLU A 566 -6.85 10.97 1.16
CA GLU A 566 -7.18 12.12 0.31
C GLU A 566 -6.00 13.06 0.05
N ILE A 567 -4.89 12.94 0.77
CA ILE A 567 -3.72 13.80 0.65
C ILE A 567 -2.54 13.08 -0.01
N VAL A 568 -2.39 11.76 0.20
CA VAL A 568 -1.20 11.02 -0.25
C VAL A 568 -1.47 9.84 -1.17
N LEU A 569 -2.73 9.50 -1.47
CA LEU A 569 -3.11 8.42 -2.38
C LEU A 569 -3.94 8.91 -3.58
N ARG A 570 -3.91 10.21 -3.89
CA ARG A 570 -4.66 10.79 -5.02
C ARG A 570 -4.08 10.34 -6.37
N ARG A 571 -4.76 10.70 -7.46
CA ARG A 571 -4.25 10.41 -8.82
C ARG A 571 -2.93 11.13 -9.06
N GLU A 572 -2.82 12.36 -8.58
CA GLU A 572 -1.64 13.21 -8.60
C GLU A 572 -0.48 12.55 -7.85
N ASP A 573 -0.75 11.93 -6.70
CA ASP A 573 0.27 11.23 -5.91
C ASP A 573 0.79 9.96 -6.59
N MET A 574 -0.10 9.22 -7.26
CA MET A 574 0.26 8.07 -8.10
C MET A 574 1.08 8.51 -9.31
N ARG A 575 0.66 9.60 -9.97
CA ARG A 575 1.37 10.23 -11.09
C ARG A 575 2.78 10.64 -10.71
N LEU A 576 2.95 11.36 -9.60
CA LEU A 576 4.25 11.84 -9.10
C LEU A 576 5.17 10.68 -8.69
N TYR A 577 4.61 9.60 -8.13
CA TYR A 577 5.39 8.40 -7.81
C TYR A 577 5.94 7.74 -9.09
N VAL A 578 5.08 7.51 -10.11
CA VAL A 578 5.50 6.90 -11.37
C VAL A 578 6.44 7.81 -12.15
N TRP A 579 6.22 9.13 -12.16
CA TRP A 579 7.14 10.08 -12.78
C TRP A 579 8.54 9.98 -12.19
N ARG A 580 8.67 10.07 -10.86
CA ARG A 580 9.98 9.92 -10.21
C ARG A 580 10.62 8.57 -10.50
N LEU A 581 9.82 7.51 -10.47
CA LEU A 581 10.28 6.16 -10.79
C LEU A 581 10.83 6.07 -12.22
N LEU A 582 10.16 6.65 -13.22
CA LEU A 582 10.58 6.61 -14.61
C LEU A 582 11.81 7.47 -14.88
N LEU A 583 12.01 8.58 -14.17
CA LEU A 583 13.28 9.32 -14.21
C LEU A 583 14.44 8.46 -13.69
N GLU A 584 14.24 7.77 -12.57
CA GLU A 584 15.27 6.87 -12.02
C GLU A 584 15.50 5.63 -12.89
N TRP A 585 14.43 5.05 -13.45
CA TRP A 585 14.55 3.89 -14.33
C TRP A 585 15.28 4.23 -15.62
N ALA A 586 14.95 5.36 -16.25
CA ALA A 586 15.70 5.87 -17.39
C ALA A 586 17.18 6.07 -17.03
N ARG A 587 17.47 6.60 -15.83
CA ARG A 587 18.85 6.73 -15.34
C ARG A 587 19.52 5.36 -15.18
N VAL A 588 18.87 4.36 -14.58
CA VAL A 588 19.44 3.01 -14.38
C VAL A 588 19.84 2.36 -15.71
N CYS A 589 19.06 2.60 -16.76
CA CYS A 589 19.28 2.09 -18.11
C CYS A 589 20.27 2.92 -18.96
N ASP A 590 20.81 4.02 -18.45
CA ASP A 590 21.74 4.87 -19.17
C ASP A 590 23.20 4.47 -18.89
N GLU A 591 24.07 4.49 -19.90
CA GLU A 591 25.49 4.18 -19.71
C GLU A 591 26.19 5.22 -18.83
N ASN A 592 25.71 6.47 -18.87
CA ASN A 592 26.19 7.58 -18.04
C ASN A 592 25.53 7.64 -16.66
N ARG A 593 24.82 6.58 -16.22
CA ARG A 593 24.02 6.56 -14.97
C ARG A 593 24.70 7.07 -13.70
N HIS A 594 26.03 6.96 -13.61
CA HIS A 594 26.79 7.44 -12.45
C HIS A 594 27.15 8.93 -12.52
N LEU A 595 27.05 9.55 -13.70
CA LEU A 595 27.28 10.98 -13.94
C LEU A 595 25.96 11.74 -14.08
N LEU A 596 24.86 11.05 -14.43
CA LEU A 596 23.55 11.67 -14.56
C LEU A 596 23.02 12.22 -13.23
N GLY A 597 22.71 13.51 -13.22
CA GLY A 597 22.18 14.18 -12.04
C GLY A 597 21.64 15.59 -12.27
N PHE A 598 20.96 16.09 -11.24
CA PHE A 598 20.51 17.46 -11.09
C PHE A 598 21.37 18.16 -10.03
N VAL A 599 22.00 19.27 -10.42
CA VAL A 599 22.92 20.08 -9.59
C VAL A 599 22.66 21.58 -9.66
N ARG A 600 21.65 22.05 -10.40
CA ARG A 600 21.40 23.49 -10.55
C ARG A 600 21.16 24.19 -9.21
N ASP A 601 20.56 23.50 -8.24
CA ASP A 601 20.38 23.99 -6.87
C ASP A 601 21.69 24.23 -6.11
N LEU A 602 22.82 23.74 -6.62
CA LEU A 602 24.17 23.94 -6.09
C LEU A 602 24.97 24.98 -6.89
N GLU A 603 24.59 25.27 -8.13
CA GLU A 603 25.29 26.20 -9.03
C GLU A 603 25.01 27.67 -8.67
N ASP A 604 23.81 27.97 -8.19
CA ASP A 604 23.42 29.32 -7.74
C ASP A 604 23.90 29.65 -6.30
N GLY A 605 24.50 28.66 -5.62
CA GLY A 605 25.04 28.74 -4.27
C GLY A 605 26.49 29.22 -4.18
N GLY A 606 26.79 30.36 -4.82
CA GLY A 606 28.06 31.05 -4.64
C GLY A 606 28.26 31.50 -3.18
N GLY A 607 28.89 30.64 -2.36
CA GLY A 607 29.54 31.05 -1.12
C GLY A 607 28.82 30.69 0.18
N MET A 608 28.80 29.41 0.54
CA MET A 608 29.12 29.08 1.93
C MET A 608 29.94 27.79 1.99
N ARG A 609 31.27 27.95 1.90
CA ARG A 609 32.22 26.92 2.32
C ARG A 609 32.00 26.68 3.81
N VAL A 610 31.45 25.53 4.16
CA VAL A 610 31.56 25.00 5.52
C VAL A 610 32.85 24.18 5.55
N VAL A 611 33.79 24.65 6.38
CA VAL A 611 35.05 24.00 6.76
C VAL A 611 34.76 22.73 7.54
#